data_AF-A0A6L9L2K7-F1
#
_entry.id   AF-A0A6L9L2K7-F1
#
_cell.length_a   1.000
_cell.length_b   1.000
_cell.length_c   1.000
_cell.angle_alpha   90.00
_cell.angle_beta   90.00
_cell.angle_gamma   90.00
#
_symmetry.space_group_name_H-M   'P 1'
#
loop_
_entity.id
_entity.type
_entity.pdbx_description
1 polymer ?
#
loop_
_entity_poly.entity_id
_entity_poly.type
_entity_poly.pdbx_seq_one_letter_code
_entity_poly.pdbx_strand_id
1 'polypeptide(L)'
;MIQEASGRLILLSMPECLQRLRPEVMIFRTLVGLDYDTTEAALVSSLERLADWVLNLVDPAAPGQGSLLHTALRRGISVLQGASVGGEAPRNLMLGLEALLGAVAEALQCLRVTAASASGIPAWGIYSSSLAGWGRAHQCRQVAWTVQDPSPQRAVNRSLLAGRVLSGATLAFL
;
A
#
# COMPACT_ATOMS: atom_id res chain seq x y z
N MET A 1 0.00 -2.88 27.24
CA MET A 1 1.12 -1.99 26.91
C MET A 1 1.67 -2.44 25.58
N ILE A 2 1.35 -1.73 24.50
CA ILE A 2 2.07 -1.93 23.24
C ILE A 2 3.42 -1.21 23.44
N GLN A 3 4.53 -1.93 23.33
CA GLN A 3 5.84 -1.29 23.26
C GLN A 3 5.85 -0.40 22.00
N GLU A 4 6.16 0.89 22.15
CA GLU A 4 6.32 1.79 21.01
C GLU A 4 7.46 1.27 20.12
N ALA A 5 7.10 0.60 19.03
CA ALA A 5 8.06 0.15 18.04
C ALA A 5 8.47 1.36 17.20
N SER A 6 9.78 1.56 17.04
CA SER A 6 10.34 2.62 16.22
C SER A 6 11.54 2.12 15.45
N GLY A 7 11.79 2.72 14.29
CA GLY A 7 12.91 2.31 13.45
C GLY A 7 13.14 3.23 12.27
N ARG A 8 13.99 2.76 11.36
CA ARG A 8 14.24 3.40 10.06
C ARG A 8 13.75 2.49 8.95
N LEU A 9 13.05 3.05 7.98
CA LEU A 9 12.60 2.35 6.78
C LEU A 9 13.28 2.96 5.56
N ILE A 10 13.62 2.13 4.59
CA ILE A 10 14.13 2.56 3.29
C ILE A 10 12.94 2.86 2.40
N LEU A 11 12.95 4.01 1.73
CA LEU A 11 12.01 4.33 0.67
C LEU A 11 12.57 3.81 -0.65
N LEU A 12 11.96 2.76 -1.22
CA LEU A 12 12.35 2.31 -2.55
C LEU A 12 11.81 3.25 -3.64
N SER A 13 12.49 3.26 -4.77
CA SER A 13 11.94 3.83 -6.01
C SER A 13 10.76 2.98 -6.52
N MET A 14 9.92 3.57 -7.36
CA MET A 14 8.78 2.86 -7.96
C MET A 14 9.21 1.60 -8.73
N PRO A 15 10.24 1.63 -9.60
CA PRO A 15 10.67 0.42 -10.31
C PRO A 15 11.11 -0.71 -9.38
N GLU A 16 11.85 -0.38 -8.31
CA GLU A 16 12.29 -1.36 -7.31
C GLU A 16 11.10 -1.99 -6.58
N CYS A 17 10.07 -1.20 -6.26
CA CYS A 17 8.86 -1.71 -5.62
C CYS A 17 8.09 -2.66 -6.56
N LEU A 18 7.84 -2.25 -7.80
CA LEU A 18 7.13 -3.08 -8.78
C LEU A 18 7.86 -4.38 -9.08
N GLN A 19 9.19 -4.34 -9.22
CA GLN A 19 9.99 -5.53 -9.44
C GLN A 19 9.84 -6.53 -8.30
N ARG A 20 9.78 -6.05 -7.04
CA ARG A 20 9.62 -6.89 -5.86
C ARG A 20 8.22 -7.46 -5.70
N LEU A 21 7.19 -6.70 -6.05
CA LEU A 21 5.79 -7.09 -5.91
C LEU A 21 5.27 -7.94 -7.06
N ARG A 22 6.02 -8.02 -8.17
CA ARG A 22 5.63 -8.75 -9.37
C ARG A 22 5.04 -10.14 -9.09
N PRO A 23 5.63 -10.99 -8.21
CA PRO A 23 5.05 -12.30 -7.91
C PRO A 23 3.63 -12.21 -7.34
N GLU A 24 3.42 -11.38 -6.31
CA GLU A 24 2.11 -11.21 -5.67
C GLU A 24 1.09 -10.58 -6.61
N VAL A 25 1.50 -9.62 -7.46
CA VAL A 25 0.61 -9.01 -8.46
C VAL A 25 0.12 -10.06 -9.46
N MET A 26 1.01 -10.94 -9.93
CA MET A 26 0.63 -12.02 -10.85
C MET A 26 -0.33 -13.01 -10.21
N ILE A 27 -0.13 -13.36 -8.93
CA ILE A 27 -1.05 -14.24 -8.19
C ILE A 27 -2.41 -13.57 -8.01
N PHE A 28 -2.43 -12.31 -7.55
CA PHE A 28 -3.66 -11.54 -7.35
C PHE A 28 -4.45 -11.45 -8.65
N ARG A 29 -3.79 -11.11 -9.77
CA ARG A 29 -4.39 -11.06 -11.10
C ARG A 29 -5.04 -12.38 -11.51
N THR A 30 -4.31 -13.49 -11.33
CA THR A 30 -4.78 -14.84 -11.67
C THR A 30 -6.05 -15.19 -10.90
N LEU A 31 -6.09 -14.85 -9.61
CA LEU A 31 -7.24 -15.12 -8.75
C LEU A 31 -8.45 -14.23 -9.04
N VAL A 32 -8.23 -13.00 -9.53
CA VAL A 32 -9.32 -12.14 -9.99
C VAL A 32 -9.96 -12.68 -11.28
N GLY A 33 -9.16 -13.32 -12.14
CA GLY A 33 -9.61 -13.80 -13.46
C GLY A 33 -9.50 -12.72 -14.55
N LEU A 34 -8.43 -11.92 -14.51
CA LEU A 34 -8.20 -10.83 -15.47
C LEU A 34 -7.43 -11.28 -16.71
N ASP A 35 -7.92 -10.83 -17.87
CA ASP A 35 -7.23 -10.95 -19.16
C ASP A 35 -6.01 -10.02 -19.22
N TYR A 36 -4.98 -10.43 -19.98
CA TYR A 36 -3.62 -9.90 -19.89
C TYR A 36 -3.48 -8.41 -20.31
N ASP A 37 -4.34 -7.87 -21.17
CA ASP A 37 -4.00 -6.61 -21.87
C ASP A 37 -4.48 -5.32 -21.19
N THR A 38 -5.78 -5.16 -20.92
CA THR A 38 -6.32 -3.89 -20.36
C THR A 38 -6.36 -3.88 -18.84
N THR A 39 -6.67 -5.02 -18.21
CA THR A 39 -6.87 -5.05 -16.76
C THR A 39 -5.58 -5.24 -15.98
N GLU A 40 -4.53 -5.80 -16.60
CA GLU A 40 -3.18 -5.78 -16.04
C GLU A 40 -2.67 -4.34 -15.93
N ALA A 41 -2.80 -3.53 -16.98
CA ALA A 41 -2.42 -2.12 -16.95
C ALA A 41 -3.21 -1.34 -15.89
N ALA A 42 -4.51 -1.60 -15.74
CA ALA A 42 -5.35 -0.96 -14.72
C ALA A 42 -4.94 -1.38 -13.29
N LEU A 43 -4.69 -2.66 -13.06
CA LEU A 43 -4.25 -3.19 -11.76
C LEU A 43 -2.87 -2.66 -11.39
N VAL A 44 -1.91 -2.75 -12.32
CA VAL A 44 -0.55 -2.22 -12.14
C VAL A 44 -0.61 -0.71 -11.87
N SER A 45 -1.40 0.06 -12.62
CA SER A 45 -1.56 1.49 -12.37
C SER A 45 -2.14 1.80 -10.98
N SER A 46 -3.11 1.03 -10.51
CA SER A 46 -3.66 1.18 -9.16
C SER A 46 -2.66 0.80 -8.07
N LEU A 47 -1.84 -0.23 -8.31
CA LEU A 47 -0.78 -0.64 -7.38
C LEU A 47 0.41 0.34 -7.39
N GLU A 48 0.75 0.93 -8.53
CA GLU A 48 1.73 2.01 -8.64
C GLU A 48 1.27 3.24 -7.87
N ARG A 49 0.01 3.66 -8.07
CA ARG A 49 -0.58 4.76 -7.30
C ARG A 49 -0.60 4.43 -5.82
N LEU A 50 -0.94 3.22 -5.43
CA LEU A 50 -0.90 2.80 -4.04
C LEU A 50 0.53 2.76 -3.47
N ALA A 51 1.50 2.25 -4.24
CA ALA A 51 2.91 2.21 -3.87
C ALA A 51 3.48 3.62 -3.66
N ASP A 52 3.08 4.56 -4.53
CA ASP A 52 3.44 5.97 -4.42
C ASP A 52 2.81 6.58 -3.17
N TRP A 53 1.53 6.26 -2.94
CA TRP A 53 0.71 6.87 -1.90
C TRP A 53 0.99 6.33 -0.49
N VAL A 54 1.18 5.02 -0.34
CA VAL A 54 1.08 4.31 0.95
C VAL A 54 2.37 3.62 1.37
N LEU A 55 3.23 3.35 0.39
CA LEU A 55 4.68 3.35 0.50
C LEU A 55 5.44 2.09 0.14
N ASN A 56 6.51 2.38 -0.61
CA ASN A 56 7.71 1.59 -0.82
C ASN A 56 8.60 1.47 0.43
N LEU A 57 8.04 1.49 1.65
CA LEU A 57 8.81 1.39 2.87
C LEU A 57 9.19 -0.06 3.13
N VAL A 58 10.50 -0.30 3.30
CA VAL A 58 11.07 -1.61 3.57
C VAL A 58 11.95 -1.55 4.81
N ASP A 59 11.84 -2.58 5.65
CA ASP A 59 12.76 -2.78 6.77
C ASP A 59 14.18 -3.07 6.25
N PRO A 60 15.19 -2.23 6.58
CA PRO A 60 16.57 -2.48 6.20
C PRO A 60 17.16 -3.76 6.82
N ALA A 61 16.68 -4.21 7.98
CA ALA A 61 17.15 -5.44 8.64
C ALA A 61 16.59 -6.71 7.99
N ALA A 62 15.44 -6.59 7.31
CA ALA A 62 14.79 -7.67 6.61
C ALA A 62 14.30 -7.21 5.23
N PRO A 63 15.19 -6.86 4.29
CA PRO A 63 14.80 -6.23 3.03
C PRO A 63 13.95 -7.14 2.13
N GLY A 64 13.92 -8.45 2.39
CA GLY A 64 13.05 -9.44 1.74
C GLY A 64 11.74 -9.74 2.51
N GLN A 65 11.56 -9.19 3.71
CA GLN A 65 10.33 -9.33 4.51
C GLN A 65 9.76 -7.96 4.84
N GLY A 66 8.53 -7.69 4.41
CA GLY A 66 7.78 -6.53 4.91
C GLY A 66 8.04 -5.25 4.12
N SER A 67 7.24 -5.09 3.06
CA SER A 67 6.64 -3.78 2.78
C SER A 67 5.17 -3.85 3.17
N LEU A 68 4.59 -2.73 3.61
CA LEU A 68 3.16 -2.67 3.91
C LEU A 68 2.32 -3.12 2.70
N LEU A 69 2.77 -2.75 1.50
CA LEU A 69 2.12 -3.13 0.25
C LEU A 69 2.19 -4.63 -0.02
N HIS A 70 3.32 -5.30 0.27
CA HIS A 70 3.43 -6.76 0.18
C HIS A 70 2.46 -7.44 1.16
N THR A 71 2.40 -6.99 2.41
CA THR A 71 1.46 -7.53 3.42
C THR A 71 0.00 -7.32 2.99
N ALA A 72 -0.32 -6.13 2.47
CA ALA A 72 -1.65 -5.81 1.97
C ALA A 72 -2.05 -6.70 0.77
N LEU A 73 -1.13 -6.87 -0.19
CA LEU A 73 -1.32 -7.76 -1.34
C LEU A 73 -1.54 -9.21 -0.90
N ARG A 74 -0.75 -9.72 0.04
CA ARG A 74 -0.94 -11.07 0.59
C ARG A 74 -2.29 -11.25 1.27
N ARG A 75 -2.81 -10.22 1.95
CA ARG A 75 -4.15 -10.26 2.54
C ARG A 75 -5.24 -10.29 1.47
N GLY A 76 -5.09 -9.48 0.41
CA GLY A 76 -5.97 -9.53 -0.76
C GLY A 76 -5.98 -10.91 -1.42
N ILE A 77 -4.79 -11.49 -1.67
CA ILE A 77 -4.62 -12.85 -2.20
C ILE A 77 -5.32 -13.88 -1.30
N SER A 78 -5.11 -13.82 0.01
CA SER A 78 -5.71 -14.76 0.95
C SER A 78 -7.24 -14.71 0.93
N VAL A 79 -7.84 -13.53 0.80
CA VAL A 79 -9.29 -13.36 0.66
C VAL A 79 -9.79 -13.94 -0.66
N LEU A 80 -9.08 -13.68 -1.76
CA LEU A 80 -9.40 -14.21 -3.07
C LEU A 80 -9.30 -15.75 -3.13
N GLN A 81 -8.32 -16.35 -2.46
CA GLN A 81 -8.17 -17.81 -2.35
C GLN A 81 -9.31 -18.47 -1.56
N GLY A 82 -9.89 -17.74 -0.59
CA GLY A 82 -11.07 -18.19 0.16
C GLY A 82 -12.40 -17.89 -0.54
N ALA A 83 -12.39 -17.11 -1.62
CA ALA A 83 -13.59 -16.84 -2.41
C ALA A 83 -13.91 -18.03 -3.31
N SER A 84 -15.20 -18.34 -3.46
CA SER A 84 -15.64 -19.41 -4.36
C SER A 84 -15.21 -19.12 -5.79
N VAL A 85 -14.40 -20.02 -6.35
CA VAL A 85 -13.91 -19.99 -7.73
C VAL A 85 -15.12 -20.05 -8.67
N GLY A 86 -15.45 -18.93 -9.30
CA GLY A 86 -16.64 -18.78 -10.14
C GLY A 86 -17.34 -17.41 -10.07
N GLY A 87 -16.88 -16.49 -9.21
CA GLY A 87 -17.34 -15.09 -9.23
C GLY A 87 -16.86 -14.33 -10.47
N GLU A 88 -17.67 -13.37 -10.94
CA GLU A 88 -17.28 -12.44 -12.01
C GLU A 88 -16.03 -11.63 -11.62
N ALA A 89 -15.15 -11.37 -12.59
CA ALA A 89 -13.88 -10.68 -12.35
C ALA A 89 -14.00 -9.32 -11.62
N PRO A 90 -15.01 -8.46 -11.89
CA PRO A 90 -15.23 -7.23 -11.12
C PRO A 90 -15.47 -7.50 -9.62
N ARG A 91 -16.27 -8.51 -9.30
CA ARG A 91 -16.55 -8.89 -7.90
C ARG A 91 -15.28 -9.37 -7.19
N ASN A 92 -14.49 -10.22 -7.85
CA ASN A 92 -13.24 -10.70 -7.28
C ASN A 92 -12.26 -9.53 -7.10
N LEU A 93 -12.17 -8.63 -8.08
CA LEU A 93 -11.32 -7.45 -7.99
C LEU A 93 -11.73 -6.58 -6.79
N MET A 94 -13.03 -6.31 -6.62
CA MET A 94 -13.55 -5.56 -5.48
C MET A 94 -13.16 -6.22 -4.15
N LEU A 95 -13.42 -7.53 -3.99
CA LEU A 95 -13.08 -8.28 -2.76
C LEU A 95 -11.59 -8.21 -2.42
N GLY A 96 -10.74 -8.44 -3.43
CA GLY A 96 -9.30 -8.37 -3.25
C GLY A 96 -8.81 -6.97 -2.89
N LEU A 97 -9.35 -5.93 -3.55
CA LEU A 97 -8.99 -4.53 -3.28
C LEU A 97 -9.49 -4.05 -1.92
N GLU A 98 -10.70 -4.43 -1.49
CA GLU A 98 -11.22 -4.08 -0.16
C GLU A 98 -10.33 -4.64 0.95
N ALA A 99 -9.93 -5.91 0.83
CA ALA A 99 -9.03 -6.55 1.78
C ALA A 99 -7.66 -5.88 1.83
N LEU A 100 -7.11 -5.55 0.65
CA LEU A 100 -5.83 -4.87 0.49
C LEU A 100 -5.87 -3.46 1.10
N LEU A 101 -6.84 -2.63 0.71
CA LEU A 101 -7.02 -1.27 1.22
C LEU A 101 -7.35 -1.26 2.71
N GLY A 102 -8.06 -2.27 3.21
CA GLY A 102 -8.31 -2.47 4.62
C GLY A 102 -7.02 -2.67 5.42
N ALA A 103 -6.14 -3.56 4.95
CA ALA A 103 -4.83 -3.81 5.56
C ALA A 103 -3.96 -2.55 5.59
N VAL A 104 -3.96 -1.80 4.50
CA VAL A 104 -3.26 -0.52 4.38
C VAL A 104 -3.80 0.48 5.38
N ALA A 105 -5.13 0.67 5.42
CA ALA A 105 -5.76 1.63 6.30
C ALA A 105 -5.47 1.31 7.77
N GLU A 106 -5.54 0.04 8.17
CA GLU A 106 -5.19 -0.43 9.52
C GLU A 106 -3.74 -0.11 9.88
N ALA A 107 -2.79 -0.37 8.99
CA ALA A 107 -1.39 -0.06 9.26
C ALA A 107 -1.14 1.45 9.35
N LEU A 108 -1.76 2.25 8.47
CA LEU A 108 -1.59 3.69 8.44
C LEU A 108 -2.25 4.41 9.62
N GLN A 109 -3.28 3.82 10.25
CA GLN A 109 -3.86 4.35 11.49
C GLN A 109 -2.84 4.37 12.64
N CYS A 110 -1.95 3.38 12.64
CA CYS A 110 -0.94 3.18 13.68
C CYS A 110 0.43 3.75 13.28
N LEU A 111 0.70 3.96 11.99
CA LEU A 111 2.01 4.36 11.49
C LEU A 111 2.15 5.88 11.45
N ARG A 112 3.17 6.40 12.13
CA ARG A 112 3.63 7.78 11.98
C ARG A 112 4.99 7.78 11.28
N VAL A 113 5.10 8.52 10.18
CA VAL A 113 6.35 8.64 9.41
C VAL A 113 6.94 10.04 9.57
N THR A 114 8.23 10.12 9.91
CA THR A 114 9.00 11.37 10.09
C THR A 114 10.29 11.31 9.29
N ALA A 115 10.80 12.49 8.87
CA ALA A 115 12.03 12.54 8.10
C ALA A 115 13.20 12.17 9.03
N ALA A 116 14.00 11.17 8.65
CA ALA A 116 15.03 10.64 9.54
C ALA A 116 16.16 11.64 9.86
N SER A 117 16.37 12.64 9.01
CA SER A 117 17.56 13.52 9.03
C SER A 117 17.25 15.01 9.14
N ALA A 118 15.99 15.42 9.24
CA ALA A 118 15.63 16.84 9.17
C ALA A 118 14.77 17.27 10.36
N SER A 119 15.39 17.99 11.30
CA SER A 119 14.68 18.71 12.35
C SER A 119 13.77 19.78 11.73
N GLY A 120 12.49 19.78 12.10
CA GLY A 120 11.52 20.78 11.64
C GLY A 120 10.67 20.38 10.44
N ILE A 121 10.86 19.19 9.84
CA ILE A 121 9.90 18.67 8.86
C ILE A 121 8.71 18.08 9.62
N PRO A 122 7.47 18.55 9.34
CA PRO A 122 6.28 17.98 9.97
C PRO A 122 6.11 16.53 9.53
N ALA A 123 5.65 15.67 10.45
CA ALA A 123 5.33 14.27 10.15
C ALA A 123 4.45 14.17 8.89
N TRP A 124 4.64 13.10 8.13
CA TRP A 124 3.88 12.89 6.91
C TRP A 124 2.38 12.80 7.22
N GLY A 125 1.60 13.56 6.46
CA GLY A 125 0.15 13.50 6.49
C GLY A 125 -0.36 12.66 5.33
N ILE A 126 -0.97 11.50 5.63
CA ILE A 126 -1.59 10.59 4.64
C ILE A 126 -2.56 11.29 3.66
N TYR A 127 -3.18 12.39 4.07
CA TYR A 127 -4.13 13.15 3.25
C TYR A 127 -3.54 14.39 2.57
N SER A 128 -2.34 14.82 2.95
CA SER A 128 -1.74 16.05 2.41
C SER A 128 -0.93 15.80 1.13
N SER A 129 -0.25 14.67 1.02
CA SER A 129 0.60 14.32 -0.14
C SER A 129 0.93 12.83 -0.15
N SER A 130 1.38 12.28 -1.28
CA SER A 130 2.05 10.97 -1.29
C SER A 130 3.35 11.06 -0.48
N LEU A 131 3.87 9.97 0.12
CA LEU A 131 5.16 10.11 0.82
C LEU A 131 6.28 10.43 -0.16
N ALA A 132 6.18 9.96 -1.40
CA ALA A 132 7.12 10.32 -2.45
C ALA A 132 7.15 11.85 -2.60
N GLY A 133 5.98 12.48 -2.76
CA GLY A 133 5.83 13.93 -2.83
C GLY A 133 5.96 14.69 -1.50
N TRP A 134 6.19 14.00 -0.37
CA TRP A 134 6.29 14.64 0.94
C TRP A 134 7.68 15.26 1.14
N GLY A 135 7.77 16.56 0.85
CA GLY A 135 8.96 17.37 1.09
C GLY A 135 10.20 16.86 0.36
N ARG A 136 11.30 16.67 1.11
CA ARG A 136 12.59 16.14 0.62
C ARG A 136 12.68 14.61 0.74
N ALA A 137 11.58 13.86 0.91
CA ALA A 137 11.62 12.40 1.11
C ALA A 137 12.43 11.65 0.03
N HIS A 138 12.35 12.09 -1.23
CA HIS A 138 13.20 11.60 -2.32
C HIS A 138 14.71 11.75 -2.05
N GLN A 139 15.14 12.79 -1.33
CA GLN A 139 16.53 13.03 -0.97
C GLN A 139 16.95 12.22 0.25
N CYS A 140 16.00 11.89 1.14
CA CYS A 140 16.34 11.25 2.41
C CYS A 140 16.59 9.75 2.27
N ARG A 141 16.00 9.03 1.29
CA ARG A 141 16.03 7.55 1.10
C ARG A 141 15.69 6.68 2.33
N GLN A 142 15.71 7.26 3.53
CA GLN A 142 15.42 6.69 4.82
C GLN A 142 14.43 7.61 5.53
N VAL A 143 13.40 7.02 6.12
CA VAL A 143 12.46 7.71 6.98
C VAL A 143 12.42 7.03 8.33
N ALA A 144 12.23 7.82 9.38
CA ALA A 144 11.96 7.27 10.70
C ALA A 144 10.46 6.96 10.79
N TRP A 145 10.12 5.92 11.53
CA TRP A 145 8.74 5.57 11.80
C TRP A 145 8.54 5.23 13.26
N THR A 146 7.33 5.44 13.73
CA THR A 146 6.85 4.98 15.03
C THR A 146 5.47 4.36 14.88
N VAL A 147 5.23 3.25 15.59
CA VAL A 147 3.89 2.71 15.80
C VAL A 147 3.30 3.39 17.03
N GLN A 148 2.12 3.94 16.86
CA GLN A 148 1.34 4.58 17.90
C GLN A 148 0.01 3.84 18.07
N ASP A 149 -0.59 3.95 19.25
CA ASP A 149 -1.90 3.36 19.50
C ASP A 149 -2.95 3.89 18.51
N PRO A 150 -3.80 3.01 17.94
CA PRO A 150 -4.86 3.41 17.05
C PRO A 150 -5.84 4.33 17.78
N SER A 151 -6.06 5.53 17.24
CA SER A 151 -7.03 6.49 17.77
C SER A 151 -8.17 6.69 16.76
N PRO A 152 -9.44 6.77 17.21
CA PRO A 152 -10.58 7.08 16.33
C PRO A 152 -10.39 8.36 15.51
N GLN A 153 -9.64 9.34 16.04
CA GLN A 153 -9.33 10.60 15.35
C GLN A 153 -8.39 10.43 14.15
N ARG A 154 -7.74 9.27 14.02
CA ARG A 154 -6.82 8.92 12.93
C ARG A 154 -7.33 7.77 12.07
N ALA A 155 -8.59 7.38 12.25
CA ALA A 155 -9.23 6.38 11.42
C ALA A 155 -9.01 6.74 9.94
N VAL A 156 -8.24 5.93 9.24
CA VAL A 156 -8.00 6.13 7.82
C VAL A 156 -9.29 5.82 7.08
N ASN A 157 -9.84 6.83 6.40
CA ASN A 157 -11.07 6.68 5.63
C ASN A 157 -10.75 5.84 4.38
N ARG A 158 -11.21 4.59 4.39
CA ARG A 158 -10.96 3.62 3.31
C ARG A 158 -11.48 4.10 1.96
N SER A 159 -12.65 4.74 1.93
CA SER A 159 -13.24 5.28 0.71
C SER A 159 -12.42 6.44 0.14
N LEU A 160 -11.91 7.31 1.02
CA LEU A 160 -11.02 8.39 0.61
C LEU A 160 -9.69 7.85 0.08
N LEU A 161 -9.14 6.82 0.74
CA LEU A 161 -7.93 6.14 0.27
C LEU A 161 -8.16 5.49 -1.10
N ALA A 162 -9.25 4.75 -1.27
CA ALA A 162 -9.65 4.13 -2.53
C ALA A 162 -9.74 5.18 -3.66
N GLY A 163 -10.39 6.32 -3.39
CA GLY A 163 -10.51 7.41 -4.37
C GLY A 163 -9.18 8.05 -4.78
N ARG A 164 -8.10 7.88 -4.00
CA ARG A 164 -6.77 8.38 -4.36
C ARG A 164 -5.92 7.37 -5.12
N VAL A 165 -6.08 6.08 -4.82
CA VAL A 165 -5.17 5.03 -5.30
C VAL A 165 -5.74 4.22 -6.45
N LEU A 166 -7.05 4.10 -6.57
CA LEU A 166 -7.66 3.38 -7.68
C LEU A 166 -7.56 4.21 -8.97
N SER A 167 -7.11 3.57 -10.05
CA SER A 167 -7.07 4.18 -11.37
C SER A 167 -8.49 4.37 -11.92
N GLY A 168 -8.68 5.35 -12.82
CA GLY A 168 -9.97 5.54 -13.48
C GLY A 168 -10.40 4.29 -14.27
N ALA A 169 -9.46 3.54 -14.82
CA ALA A 169 -9.72 2.27 -15.49
C ALA A 169 -10.18 1.17 -14.51
N THR A 170 -9.56 1.10 -13.32
CA THR A 170 -10.01 0.17 -12.27
C THR A 170 -11.39 0.53 -11.77
N LEU A 171 -11.68 1.82 -11.55
CA LEU A 171 -12.99 2.28 -11.14
C LEU A 171 -14.07 2.08 -12.22
N ALA A 172 -13.72 2.20 -13.51
CA ALA A 172 -14.65 1.94 -14.60
C ALA A 172 -14.93 0.45 -14.84
N PHE A 173 -14.04 -0.42 -14.34
CA PHE A 173 -14.20 -1.87 -14.41
C PHE A 173 -15.04 -2.45 -13.26
N LEU A 174 -15.07 -1.76 -12.11
CA LEU A 174 -15.88 -2.09 -10.94
C LEU A 174 -17.33 -1.62 -11.11
#